data_AF-A0A544ZD03-F1
#
_entry.id   AF-A0A544ZD03-F1
#
_cell.length_a   1.000
_cell.length_b   1.000
_cell.length_c   1.000
_cell.angle_alpha   90.00
_cell.angle_beta   90.00
_cell.angle_gamma   90.00
#
_symmetry.space_group_name_H-M   'P 1'
#
loop_
_entity.id
_entity.type
_entity.pdbx_description
1 polymer ?
#
loop_
_entity_poly.entity_id
_entity_poly.type
_entity_poly.pdbx_seq_one_letter_code
_entity_poly.pdbx_strand_id
1 'polypeptide(L)'
;MSEPARVLHARLHLLDRQVIRESDDRLLCKVDDLEVQPGDRPYVTAILSGPLALGPRLGGLPGWLMTETDRLFRGEERPGPYRIEMSVVTEIGSAVRVAGHRQDLALERWLTRNVVSRIPGAAGTEEQDAPEKTLQVRERWEDRPNTMRLGGLLGRTVRGPSGEVAGDTVDVRLVQDGPLLAEVHQAFRLAGLLIARRRAGQLFGYERGPGLWRPSLLGALVRRMHGEIRYAEWDQIESLDDEEVRLGVAWDRLRSTADL
;
A
#
# COMPACT_ATOMS: atom_id res chain seq x y z
N MET A 1 -19.95 -7.47 23.48
CA MET A 1 -18.50 -7.30 23.67
C MET A 1 -17.94 -6.93 22.31
N SER A 2 -17.49 -5.69 22.10
CA SER A 2 -16.90 -5.30 20.81
C SER A 2 -15.61 -6.08 20.61
N GLU A 3 -15.44 -6.74 19.46
CA GLU A 3 -14.15 -7.33 19.13
C GLU A 3 -13.06 -6.24 19.17
N PRO A 4 -11.85 -6.55 19.67
CA PRO A 4 -10.77 -5.58 19.68
C PRO A 4 -10.46 -5.14 18.24
N ALA A 5 -10.38 -3.82 18.03
CA ALA A 5 -10.11 -3.27 16.72
C ALA A 5 -8.79 -3.82 16.15
N ARG A 6 -8.86 -4.37 14.93
CA ARG A 6 -7.71 -4.99 14.29
C ARG A 6 -6.63 -3.95 13.99
N VAL A 7 -5.38 -4.28 14.34
CA VAL A 7 -4.21 -3.43 14.08
C VAL A 7 -3.37 -4.03 12.95
N LEU A 8 -2.96 -3.21 11.98
CA LEU A 8 -2.07 -3.59 10.88
C LEU A 8 -0.95 -2.57 10.70
N HIS A 9 0.15 -3.01 10.09
CA HIS A 9 1.22 -2.14 9.59
C HIS A 9 1.14 -2.19 8.08
N ALA A 10 0.92 -1.03 7.44
CA ALA A 10 0.56 -0.97 6.03
C ALA A 10 1.63 -1.61 5.14
N ARG A 11 2.90 -1.23 5.31
CA ARG A 11 4.02 -1.73 4.50
C ARG A 11 4.30 -3.21 4.75
N LEU A 12 4.20 -3.66 6.00
CA LEU A 12 4.48 -5.05 6.35
C LEU A 12 3.35 -6.03 6.00
N HIS A 13 2.09 -5.64 6.23
CA HIS A 13 0.95 -6.55 6.20
C HIS A 13 0.04 -6.40 4.97
N LEU A 14 0.04 -5.23 4.34
CA LEU A 14 -0.96 -4.87 3.32
C LEU A 14 -0.33 -4.58 1.96
N LEU A 15 0.70 -3.75 1.89
CA LEU A 15 1.42 -3.49 0.64
C LEU A 15 2.08 -4.76 0.12
N ASP A 16 2.12 -4.89 -1.20
CA ASP A 16 2.63 -6.03 -1.97
C ASP A 16 1.86 -7.35 -1.72
N ARG A 17 0.78 -7.30 -0.92
CA ARG A 17 -0.11 -8.44 -0.71
C ARG A 17 -0.88 -8.73 -1.99
N GLN A 18 -1.09 -10.01 -2.24
CA GLN A 18 -1.93 -10.45 -3.35
C GLN A 18 -3.39 -10.13 -3.05
N VAL A 19 -4.10 -9.62 -4.04
CA VAL A 19 -5.55 -9.50 -4.03
C VAL A 19 -6.12 -10.68 -4.81
N ILE A 20 -6.96 -11.46 -4.16
CA ILE A 20 -7.62 -12.63 -4.75
C ILE A 20 -9.14 -12.43 -4.73
N ARG A 21 -9.81 -13.07 -5.68
CA ARG A 21 -11.26 -13.10 -5.70
C ARG A 21 -11.77 -14.12 -4.69
N GLU A 22 -12.80 -13.75 -3.95
CA GLU A 22 -13.42 -14.61 -2.94
C GLU A 22 -14.05 -15.88 -3.52
N SER A 23 -14.67 -15.81 -4.71
CA SER A 23 -15.45 -16.93 -5.25
C SER A 23 -14.61 -18.10 -5.77
N ASP A 24 -13.38 -17.87 -6.21
CA ASP A 24 -12.55 -18.86 -6.92
C ASP A 24 -11.05 -18.79 -6.57
N ASP A 25 -10.67 -18.00 -5.57
CA ASP A 25 -9.28 -17.76 -5.15
C ASP A 25 -8.34 -17.23 -6.25
N ARG A 26 -8.90 -16.76 -7.37
CA ARG A 26 -8.09 -16.29 -8.50
C ARG A 26 -7.36 -15.00 -8.14
N LEU A 27 -6.06 -14.96 -8.42
CA LEU A 27 -5.26 -13.74 -8.31
C LEU A 27 -5.80 -12.67 -9.26
N LEU A 28 -6.13 -11.51 -8.69
CA LEU A 28 -6.60 -10.34 -9.43
C LEU A 28 -5.47 -9.34 -9.66
N CYS A 29 -4.77 -8.97 -8.59
CA CYS A 29 -3.68 -8.00 -8.64
C CYS A 29 -2.83 -8.04 -7.35
N LYS A 30 -1.97 -7.04 -7.15
CA LYS A 30 -1.30 -6.76 -5.88
C LYS A 30 -1.80 -5.45 -5.29
N VAL A 31 -1.61 -5.28 -3.98
CA VAL A 31 -1.78 -3.99 -3.30
C VAL A 31 -0.50 -3.18 -3.52
N ASP A 32 -0.47 -2.32 -4.54
CA ASP A 32 0.74 -1.53 -4.83
C ASP A 32 0.77 -0.24 -4.01
N ASP A 33 -0.39 0.32 -3.69
CA ASP A 33 -0.57 1.51 -2.86
C ASP A 33 -2.00 1.53 -2.25
N LEU A 34 -2.28 2.49 -1.36
CA LEU A 34 -3.59 2.70 -0.74
C LEU A 34 -4.05 4.14 -0.93
N GLU A 35 -5.31 4.32 -1.29
CA GLU A 35 -5.99 5.61 -1.29
C GLU A 35 -6.48 5.92 0.12
N VAL A 36 -6.20 7.14 0.58
CA VAL A 36 -6.54 7.63 1.91
C VAL A 36 -7.37 8.90 1.78
N GLN A 37 -8.50 8.92 2.47
CA GLN A 37 -9.26 10.14 2.68
C GLN A 37 -8.55 10.96 3.77
N PRO A 38 -8.05 12.18 3.48
CA PRO A 38 -7.44 13.05 4.47
C PRO A 38 -8.50 13.63 5.43
N GLY A 39 -8.03 14.11 6.58
CA GLY A 39 -8.83 14.72 7.64
C GLY A 39 -8.17 14.48 9.00
N ASP A 40 -8.83 14.91 10.08
CA ASP A 40 -8.33 14.71 11.45
C ASP A 40 -8.12 13.23 11.79
N ARG A 41 -8.97 12.37 11.22
CA ARG A 41 -8.90 10.90 11.36
C ARG A 41 -8.89 10.27 9.97
N PRO A 42 -7.74 10.26 9.28
CA PRO A 42 -7.66 9.77 7.91
C PRO A 42 -7.88 8.27 7.86
N TYR A 43 -8.53 7.80 6.81
CA TYR A 43 -8.83 6.39 6.65
C TYR A 43 -8.67 5.93 5.21
N VAL A 44 -8.37 4.64 5.06
CA VAL A 44 -8.18 3.99 3.76
C VAL A 44 -9.53 3.82 3.09
N THR A 45 -9.66 4.34 1.86
CA THR A 45 -10.88 4.27 1.04
C THR A 45 -10.78 3.22 -0.06
N ALA A 46 -9.58 2.95 -0.57
CA ALA A 46 -9.37 1.97 -1.63
C ALA A 46 -7.95 1.39 -1.66
N ILE A 47 -7.85 0.20 -2.25
CA ILE A 47 -6.62 -0.40 -2.72
C ILE A 47 -6.32 0.11 -4.12
N LEU A 48 -5.06 0.49 -4.36
CA LEU A 48 -4.57 0.94 -5.65
C LEU A 48 -3.57 -0.09 -6.20
N SER A 49 -3.70 -0.41 -7.49
CA SER A 49 -2.85 -1.36 -8.17
C SER A 49 -2.44 -0.90 -9.57
N GLY A 50 -1.32 -1.46 -10.03
CA GLY A 50 -0.75 -1.27 -11.35
C GLY A 50 0.39 -0.25 -11.37
N PRO A 51 1.00 -0.02 -12.54
CA PRO A 51 2.15 0.87 -12.68
C PRO A 51 1.91 2.30 -12.19
N LEU A 52 0.70 2.83 -12.37
CA LEU A 52 0.32 4.17 -11.86
C LEU A 52 0.15 4.23 -10.34
N ALA A 53 0.11 3.08 -9.66
CA ALA A 53 0.15 3.01 -8.20
C ALA A 53 1.57 2.75 -7.68
N LEU A 54 2.29 1.83 -8.33
CA LEU A 54 3.63 1.44 -7.90
C LEU A 54 4.71 2.48 -8.26
N GLY A 55 4.60 3.13 -9.41
CA GLY A 55 5.60 4.08 -9.93
C GLY A 55 5.91 5.21 -8.95
N PRO A 56 4.90 5.96 -8.45
CA PRO A 56 5.10 6.98 -7.43
C PRO A 56 5.74 6.46 -6.15
N ARG A 57 5.43 5.22 -5.74
CA ARG A 57 5.97 4.58 -4.54
C ARG A 57 7.44 4.18 -4.68
N LEU A 58 7.88 3.79 -5.87
CA LEU A 58 9.28 3.48 -6.14
C LEU A 58 10.13 4.76 -6.26
N GLY A 59 9.55 5.83 -6.78
CA GLY A 59 10.22 7.11 -6.99
C GLY A 59 11.36 7.05 -8.02
N GLY A 60 11.91 8.22 -8.34
CA GLY A 60 13.08 8.36 -9.21
C GLY A 60 12.88 7.88 -10.65
N LEU A 61 13.99 7.64 -11.35
CA LEU A 61 14.01 7.23 -12.76
C LEU A 61 13.29 5.89 -13.04
N PRO A 62 13.41 4.85 -12.19
CA PRO A 62 12.67 3.60 -12.40
C PRO A 62 11.15 3.77 -12.27
N GLY A 63 10.69 4.53 -11.27
CA GLY A 63 9.27 4.83 -11.08
C GLY A 63 8.69 5.69 -12.21
N TRP A 64 9.48 6.65 -12.70
CA TRP A 64 9.15 7.46 -13.87
C TRP A 64 9.00 6.59 -15.13
N LEU A 65 9.95 5.69 -15.40
CA LEU A 65 9.90 4.81 -16.57
C LEU A 65 8.68 3.86 -16.54
N MET A 66 8.33 3.33 -15.36
CA MET A 66 7.11 2.51 -15.21
C MET A 66 5.82 3.29 -15.45
N THR A 67 5.77 4.56 -15.04
CA THR A 67 4.61 5.44 -15.26
C THR A 67 4.50 5.83 -16.74
N GLU A 68 5.63 6.09 -17.40
CA GLU A 68 5.65 6.52 -18.80
C GLU A 68 5.36 5.35 -19.76
N THR A 69 5.85 4.14 -19.45
CA THR A 69 5.55 2.94 -20.25
C THR A 69 4.06 2.59 -20.23
N ASP A 70 3.37 2.93 -19.16
CA ASP A 70 1.92 2.75 -19.06
C ASP A 70 1.12 3.67 -20.02
N ARG A 71 1.69 4.80 -20.48
CA ARG A 71 1.10 5.61 -21.57
C ARG A 71 1.18 4.94 -22.93
N LEU A 72 2.19 4.09 -23.15
CA LEU A 72 2.40 3.37 -24.42
C LEU A 72 1.41 2.20 -24.62
N PHE A 73 0.79 1.70 -23.54
CA PHE A 73 -0.08 0.52 -23.59
C PHE A 73 -1.57 0.84 -23.40
N ARG A 74 -1.95 2.12 -23.28
CA ARG A 74 -3.34 2.58 -23.09
C ARG A 74 -4.04 2.87 -24.42
N GLY A 75 -5.27 2.35 -24.56
CA GLY A 75 -6.33 3.05 -25.27
C GLY A 75 -6.95 4.09 -24.33
N GLU A 76 -7.38 5.23 -24.86
CA GLU A 76 -7.70 6.51 -24.18
C GLU A 76 -8.73 6.48 -23.03
N GLU A 77 -9.31 5.33 -22.66
CA GLU A 77 -10.53 5.26 -21.85
C GLU A 77 -10.35 5.24 -20.31
N ARG A 78 -9.14 5.10 -19.76
CA ARG A 78 -8.94 5.06 -18.29
C ARG A 78 -7.64 5.76 -17.90
N PRO A 79 -7.65 6.84 -17.09
CA PRO A 79 -6.42 7.58 -16.77
C PRO A 79 -5.91 7.42 -15.32
N GLY A 80 -6.59 6.65 -14.45
CA GLY A 80 -6.13 6.37 -13.07
C GLY A 80 -5.49 4.99 -12.87
N PRO A 81 -4.86 4.73 -11.70
CA PRO A 81 -4.51 3.36 -11.27
C PRO A 81 -5.76 2.49 -11.15
N TYR A 82 -5.58 1.17 -11.16
CA TYR A 82 -6.68 0.26 -10.85
C TYR A 82 -7.08 0.44 -9.39
N ARG A 83 -8.37 0.68 -9.13
CA ARG A 83 -8.90 1.05 -7.82
C ARG A 83 -9.93 0.02 -7.38
N ILE A 84 -9.72 -0.55 -6.20
CA ILE A 84 -10.65 -1.47 -5.53
C ILE A 84 -11.14 -0.80 -4.26
N GLU A 85 -12.44 -0.57 -4.15
CA GLU A 85 -13.01 0.07 -2.96
C GLU A 85 -12.84 -0.80 -1.72
N MET A 86 -12.56 -0.19 -0.57
CA MET A 86 -12.48 -0.95 0.68
C MET A 86 -13.83 -1.59 1.07
N SER A 87 -14.95 -1.10 0.55
CA SER A 87 -16.29 -1.66 0.74
C SER A 87 -16.45 -3.06 0.14
N VAL A 88 -15.67 -3.43 -0.87
CA VAL A 88 -15.72 -4.75 -1.51
C VAL A 88 -14.67 -5.73 -0.98
N VAL A 89 -13.81 -5.30 -0.05
CA VAL A 89 -12.84 -6.16 0.62
C VAL A 89 -13.54 -6.96 1.70
N THR A 90 -13.56 -8.29 1.58
CA THR A 90 -14.25 -9.17 2.54
C THR A 90 -13.32 -9.69 3.62
N GLU A 91 -12.05 -9.92 3.29
CA GLU A 91 -11.05 -10.41 4.24
C GLU A 91 -9.67 -9.80 3.94
N ILE A 92 -8.91 -9.54 5.01
CA ILE A 92 -7.47 -9.30 4.92
C ILE A 92 -6.78 -10.40 5.71
N GLY A 93 -6.02 -11.26 5.04
CA GLY A 93 -5.34 -12.38 5.66
C GLY A 93 -3.95 -12.54 5.06
N SER A 94 -3.59 -13.77 4.69
CA SER A 94 -2.41 -14.09 3.85
C SER A 94 -2.52 -13.51 2.43
N ALA A 95 -3.74 -13.21 2.01
CA ALA A 95 -4.11 -12.43 0.82
C ALA A 95 -5.25 -11.48 1.19
N VAL A 96 -5.49 -10.46 0.36
CA VAL A 96 -6.70 -9.64 0.46
C VAL A 96 -7.77 -10.31 -0.40
N ARG A 97 -8.92 -10.66 0.20
CA ARG A 97 -10.07 -11.21 -0.50
C ARG A 97 -11.05 -10.09 -0.84
N VAL A 98 -11.55 -10.12 -2.06
CA VAL A 98 -12.55 -9.16 -2.53
C VAL A 98 -13.74 -9.88 -3.14
N ALA A 99 -14.93 -9.38 -2.86
CA ALA A 99 -16.15 -9.76 -3.55
C ALA A 99 -16.20 -9.08 -4.93
N GLY A 100 -16.74 -9.77 -5.93
CA GLY A 100 -16.92 -9.25 -7.29
C GLY A 100 -15.94 -9.80 -8.34
N HIS A 101 -16.06 -9.34 -9.59
CA HIS A 101 -15.36 -9.93 -10.74
C HIS A 101 -14.04 -9.21 -11.10
N ARG A 102 -13.13 -9.93 -11.75
CA ARG A 102 -11.87 -9.43 -12.34
C ARG A 102 -12.18 -8.27 -13.28
N GLN A 103 -11.59 -7.10 -13.04
CA GLN A 103 -11.33 -6.20 -14.16
C GLN A 103 -9.98 -6.59 -14.74
N ASP A 104 -9.99 -7.09 -15.96
CA ASP A 104 -8.76 -7.32 -16.69
C ASP A 104 -7.92 -6.02 -16.66
N LEU A 105 -6.69 -6.09 -16.16
CA LEU A 105 -5.81 -4.92 -16.16
C LEU A 105 -5.37 -4.66 -17.61
N ALA A 106 -5.27 -3.40 -18.03
CA ALA A 106 -4.93 -3.06 -19.42
C ALA A 106 -3.60 -3.68 -19.87
N LEU A 107 -2.61 -3.68 -18.97
CA LEU A 107 -1.33 -4.35 -19.16
C LEU A 107 -1.46 -5.87 -19.25
N GLU A 108 -2.30 -6.50 -18.41
CA GLU A 108 -2.56 -7.94 -18.51
C GLU A 108 -3.23 -8.29 -19.82
N ARG A 109 -4.24 -7.54 -20.28
CA ARG A 109 -4.81 -7.75 -21.62
C ARG A 109 -3.79 -7.56 -22.73
N TRP A 110 -2.90 -6.58 -22.59
CA TRP A 110 -1.84 -6.38 -23.56
C TRP A 110 -0.86 -7.55 -23.55
N LEU A 111 -0.38 -7.98 -22.38
CA LEU A 111 0.52 -9.11 -22.21
C LEU A 111 -0.14 -10.38 -22.71
N THR A 112 -1.39 -10.64 -22.36
CA THR A 112 -2.17 -11.76 -22.85
C THR A 112 -2.27 -11.73 -24.36
N ARG A 113 -2.68 -10.60 -24.96
CA ARG A 113 -2.87 -10.47 -26.41
C ARG A 113 -1.57 -10.47 -27.21
N ASN A 114 -0.50 -9.90 -26.69
CA ASN A 114 0.71 -9.62 -27.48
C ASN A 114 1.90 -10.52 -27.13
N VAL A 115 1.94 -11.08 -25.92
CA VAL A 115 3.07 -11.88 -25.43
C VAL A 115 2.62 -13.31 -25.13
N VAL A 116 1.70 -13.50 -24.18
CA VAL A 116 1.28 -14.84 -23.70
C VAL A 116 0.58 -15.64 -24.78
N SER A 117 -0.31 -15.02 -25.57
CA SER A 117 -0.98 -15.67 -26.72
C SER A 117 0.00 -16.20 -27.77
N ARG A 118 1.23 -15.70 -27.80
CA ARG A 118 2.28 -16.13 -28.72
C ARG A 118 3.17 -17.24 -28.13
N ILE A 119 3.00 -17.57 -26.85
CA ILE A 119 3.71 -18.67 -26.21
C ILE A 119 3.00 -19.99 -26.60
N PRO A 120 3.70 -20.95 -27.23
CA PRO A 120 3.12 -22.24 -27.57
C PRO A 120 2.55 -22.95 -26.33
N GLY A 121 1.29 -23.37 -26.37
CA GLY A 121 0.61 -24.07 -25.26
C GLY A 121 -0.16 -23.18 -24.28
N ALA A 122 -0.23 -21.86 -24.49
CA ALA A 122 -0.91 -20.93 -23.58
C ALA A 122 -2.45 -20.84 -23.72
N ALA A 123 -3.07 -21.59 -24.65
CA ALA A 123 -4.52 -21.61 -24.84
C ALA A 123 -5.18 -22.51 -23.78
N GLY A 124 -5.43 -21.96 -22.60
CA GLY A 124 -6.32 -22.52 -21.59
C GLY A 124 -7.66 -21.78 -21.62
N THR A 125 -8.73 -22.55 -21.83
CA THR A 125 -10.17 -22.25 -21.76
C THR A 125 -10.57 -20.77 -21.72
N GLU A 126 -11.04 -20.25 -22.86
CA GLU A 126 -11.88 -19.04 -22.89
C GLU A 126 -13.20 -19.35 -22.19
N GLU A 127 -13.29 -19.02 -20.90
CA GLU A 127 -14.54 -19.09 -20.14
C GLU A 127 -15.37 -17.84 -20.46
N GLN A 128 -16.50 -18.05 -21.15
CA GLN A 128 -17.46 -17.02 -21.50
C GLN A 128 -18.33 -16.70 -20.28
N ASP A 129 -18.05 -15.58 -19.61
CA ASP A 129 -18.90 -15.07 -18.55
C ASP A 129 -20.10 -14.28 -19.12
N ALA A 130 -21.31 -14.68 -18.70
CA ALA A 130 -22.58 -14.04 -19.00
C ALA A 130 -22.69 -12.64 -18.34
N PRO A 131 -23.56 -11.74 -18.83
CA PRO A 131 -23.55 -10.35 -18.39
C PRO A 131 -24.33 -10.19 -17.09
N GLU A 132 -23.69 -9.83 -15.97
CA GLU A 132 -24.38 -9.06 -14.91
C GLU A 132 -23.47 -8.49 -13.81
N LYS A 133 -23.79 -7.22 -13.47
CA LYS A 133 -23.29 -6.32 -12.40
C LYS A 133 -21.80 -5.98 -12.43
N THR A 134 -21.51 -4.97 -13.26
CA THR A 134 -20.25 -4.22 -13.33
C THR A 134 -19.86 -3.64 -11.97
N LEU A 135 -18.69 -4.02 -11.44
CA LEU A 135 -17.99 -3.23 -10.43
C LEU A 135 -17.90 -1.79 -10.93
N GLN A 136 -18.54 -0.85 -10.23
CA GLN A 136 -18.52 0.56 -10.61
C GLN A 136 -17.15 1.18 -10.34
N VAL A 137 -16.13 0.79 -11.11
CA VAL A 137 -14.86 1.50 -11.24
C VAL A 137 -15.06 2.63 -12.25
N ARG A 138 -16.06 3.50 -12.00
CA ARG A 138 -16.44 4.56 -12.95
C ARG A 138 -15.74 5.88 -12.70
N GLU A 139 -15.15 6.09 -11.54
CA GLU A 139 -14.55 7.38 -11.20
C GLU A 139 -13.06 7.42 -11.52
N ARG A 140 -12.68 8.41 -12.33
CA ARG A 140 -11.31 8.77 -12.69
C ARG A 140 -10.58 9.15 -11.39
N TRP A 141 -9.36 8.66 -11.18
CA TRP A 141 -8.56 9.12 -10.03
C TRP A 141 -8.33 10.64 -10.04
N GLU A 142 -8.22 11.23 -11.24
CA GLU A 142 -8.14 12.69 -11.44
C GLU A 142 -9.42 13.44 -10.99
N ASP A 143 -10.55 12.76 -10.82
CA ASP A 143 -11.82 13.36 -10.39
C ASP A 143 -11.97 13.42 -8.85
N ARG A 144 -10.97 12.94 -8.09
CA ARG A 144 -10.94 13.04 -6.61
C ARG A 144 -9.82 13.94 -6.12
N PRO A 145 -9.89 15.26 -6.40
CA PRO A 145 -9.02 16.22 -5.74
C PRO A 145 -9.24 16.07 -4.23
N ASN A 146 -8.17 16.05 -3.45
CA ASN A 146 -8.17 15.87 -2.01
C ASN A 146 -8.15 14.41 -1.49
N THR A 147 -7.55 13.47 -2.23
CA THR A 147 -7.15 12.15 -1.68
C THR A 147 -5.64 12.04 -1.55
N MET A 148 -5.17 11.28 -0.55
CA MET A 148 -3.76 11.04 -0.27
C MET A 148 -3.38 9.61 -0.67
N ARG A 149 -2.13 9.41 -1.08
CA ARG A 149 -1.54 8.08 -1.25
C ARG A 149 -0.76 7.69 0.00
N LEU A 150 -1.06 6.54 0.58
CA LEU A 150 -0.34 6.04 1.75
C LEU A 150 1.14 5.82 1.43
N GLY A 151 1.46 5.31 0.24
CA GLY A 151 2.83 5.12 -0.22
C GLY A 151 3.64 6.43 -0.25
N GLY A 152 2.97 7.58 -0.42
CA GLY A 152 3.58 8.89 -0.33
C GLY A 152 4.11 9.21 1.07
N LEU A 153 3.52 8.65 2.13
CA LEU A 153 3.98 8.81 3.51
C LEU A 153 5.26 8.03 3.81
N LEU A 154 5.47 6.92 3.11
CA LEU A 154 6.61 6.04 3.35
C LEU A 154 7.90 6.68 2.83
N GLY A 155 8.92 6.70 3.67
CA GLY A 155 10.22 7.31 3.38
C GLY A 155 10.25 8.83 3.53
N ARG A 156 9.15 9.50 3.90
CA ARG A 156 9.17 10.94 4.18
C ARG A 156 10.06 11.25 5.38
N THR A 157 10.82 12.34 5.24
CA THR A 157 11.61 12.88 6.35
C THR A 157 10.67 13.43 7.40
N VAL A 158 10.88 13.03 8.65
CA VAL A 158 10.12 13.51 9.79
C VAL A 158 10.96 14.51 10.57
N ARG A 159 10.40 15.68 10.81
CA ARG A 159 11.00 16.74 11.62
C ARG A 159 10.28 16.90 12.94
N GLY A 160 11.04 17.17 13.99
CA GLY A 160 10.48 17.56 15.28
C GLY A 160 10.06 19.04 15.33
N PRO A 161 9.57 19.49 16.49
CA PRO A 161 8.98 20.82 16.65
C PRO A 161 10.00 21.96 16.48
N SER A 162 11.30 21.69 16.68
CA SER A 162 12.36 22.68 16.44
C SER A 162 12.95 22.62 15.02
N GLY A 163 12.39 21.78 14.15
CA GLY A 163 12.85 21.56 12.77
C GLY A 163 14.00 20.55 12.64
N GLU A 164 14.43 19.95 13.75
CA GLU A 164 15.43 18.90 13.78
C GLU A 164 14.93 17.65 13.04
N VAL A 165 15.82 16.95 12.34
CA VAL A 165 15.46 15.69 11.67
C VAL A 165 15.32 14.60 12.73
N ALA A 166 14.09 14.13 12.93
CA ALA A 166 13.75 13.07 13.85
C ALA A 166 14.03 11.69 13.25
N GLY A 167 13.83 11.53 11.93
CA GLY A 167 14.06 10.29 11.20
C GLY A 167 13.29 10.23 9.90
N ASP A 168 13.04 9.01 9.40
CA ASP A 168 12.22 8.76 8.22
C ASP A 168 11.02 7.85 8.57
N THR A 169 9.88 8.07 7.92
CA THR A 169 8.70 7.20 8.08
C THR A 169 8.98 5.83 7.44
N VAL A 170 8.96 4.76 8.22
CA VAL A 170 9.23 3.40 7.75
C VAL A 170 7.97 2.57 7.54
N ASP A 171 6.90 2.88 8.27
CA ASP A 171 5.61 2.20 8.15
C ASP A 171 4.47 3.09 8.70
N VAL A 172 3.23 2.74 8.40
CA VAL A 172 2.02 3.40 8.87
C VAL A 172 1.18 2.38 9.65
N ARG A 173 0.85 2.70 10.91
CA ARG A 173 -0.05 1.87 11.72
C ARG A 173 -1.49 2.16 11.32
N LEU A 174 -2.22 1.11 11.01
CA LEU A 174 -3.64 1.12 10.66
C LEU A 174 -4.44 0.45 11.77
N VAL A 175 -5.61 1.02 12.11
CA VAL A 175 -6.55 0.44 13.06
C VAL A 175 -7.92 0.36 12.41
N GLN A 176 -8.59 -0.78 12.51
CA GLN A 176 -9.91 -1.03 11.91
C GLN A 176 -11.04 -0.45 12.77
N ASP A 177 -11.05 0.88 12.93
CA ASP A 177 -12.02 1.63 13.73
C ASP A 177 -12.48 2.94 13.04
N GLY A 178 -12.29 3.04 11.72
CA GLY A 178 -12.78 4.13 10.89
C GLY A 178 -14.30 4.05 10.65
N PRO A 179 -14.83 4.78 9.65
CA PRO A 179 -16.26 4.71 9.29
C PRO A 179 -16.70 3.33 8.80
N LEU A 180 -17.99 3.01 8.97
CA LEU A 180 -18.54 1.72 8.54
C LEU A 180 -18.68 1.69 7.02
N LEU A 181 -18.06 0.70 6.38
CA LEU A 181 -18.07 0.51 4.93
C LEU A 181 -19.06 -0.59 4.56
N ALA A 182 -19.98 -0.28 3.65
CA ALA A 182 -21.01 -1.19 3.15
C ALA A 182 -21.76 -1.98 4.25
N GLU A 183 -21.87 -1.40 5.45
CA GLU A 183 -22.52 -1.99 6.63
C GLU A 183 -21.87 -3.27 7.18
N VAL A 184 -20.71 -3.69 6.68
CA VAL A 184 -20.06 -4.95 7.08
C VAL A 184 -18.86 -4.72 7.99
N HIS A 185 -17.93 -3.85 7.61
CA HIS A 185 -16.68 -3.65 8.35
C HIS A 185 -16.28 -2.18 8.46
N GLN A 186 -15.59 -1.85 9.55
CA GLN A 186 -15.02 -0.51 9.72
C GLN A 186 -13.83 -0.32 8.77
N ALA A 187 -13.65 0.91 8.28
CA ALA A 187 -12.49 1.30 7.51
C ALA A 187 -11.21 1.26 8.36
N PHE A 188 -10.06 1.14 7.70
CA PHE A 188 -8.76 1.26 8.35
C PHE A 188 -8.38 2.73 8.51
N ARG A 189 -8.43 3.24 9.73
CA ARG A 189 -7.91 4.55 10.09
C ARG A 189 -6.40 4.51 10.20
N LEU A 190 -5.73 5.56 9.72
CA LEU A 190 -4.32 5.80 9.96
C LEU A 190 -4.17 6.25 11.41
N ALA A 191 -3.63 5.37 12.25
CA ALA A 191 -3.47 5.63 13.68
C ALA A 191 -2.14 6.34 14.00
N GLY A 192 -1.14 6.25 13.12
CA GLY A 192 0.13 6.91 13.33
C GLY A 192 1.24 6.38 12.45
N LEU A 193 2.43 6.94 12.62
CA LEU A 193 3.61 6.67 11.82
C LEU A 193 4.69 5.97 12.65
N LEU A 194 5.35 4.99 12.06
CA LEU A 194 6.57 4.40 12.60
C LEU A 194 7.75 5.15 11.99
N ILE A 195 8.64 5.67 12.82
CA ILE A 195 9.73 6.57 12.43
C ILE A 195 11.05 5.94 12.86
N ALA A 196 12.00 5.83 11.94
CA ALA A 196 13.34 5.32 12.23
C ALA A 196 14.38 6.45 12.20
N ARG A 197 15.17 6.59 13.27
CA ARG A 197 16.14 7.70 13.43
C ARG A 197 17.38 7.62 12.54
N ARG A 198 17.73 6.43 12.05
CA ARG A 198 18.77 6.22 11.04
C ARG A 198 18.11 5.56 9.85
N ARG A 199 18.47 5.96 8.62
CA ARG A 199 17.99 5.30 7.39
C ARG A 199 18.05 3.80 7.59
N ALA A 200 16.90 3.19 7.81
CA ALA A 200 16.76 1.77 7.60
C ALA A 200 16.92 1.62 6.09
N GLY A 201 18.16 1.38 5.65
CA GLY A 201 18.44 1.13 4.25
C GLY A 201 17.46 0.07 3.76
N GLN A 202 17.03 0.19 2.50
CA GLN A 202 16.23 -0.81 1.82
C GLN A 202 16.94 -2.17 1.88
N LEU A 203 16.78 -2.91 2.98
CA LEU A 203 17.15 -4.30 3.08
C LEU A 203 15.97 -5.05 2.50
N PHE A 204 15.98 -5.15 1.18
CA PHE A 204 15.19 -6.06 0.37
C PHE A 204 14.96 -7.36 1.14
N GLY A 205 13.69 -7.76 1.36
CA GLY A 205 13.15 -9.12 1.49
C GLY A 205 13.98 -10.33 1.97
N TYR A 206 15.14 -10.18 2.62
CA TYR A 206 16.07 -11.27 2.93
C TYR A 206 15.65 -12.11 4.15
N GLU A 207 14.49 -11.85 4.74
CA GLU A 207 14.01 -12.54 5.94
C GLU A 207 13.15 -13.79 5.65
N ARG A 208 12.91 -14.14 4.38
CA ARG A 208 12.16 -15.37 4.04
C ARG A 208 13.04 -16.40 3.34
N GLY A 209 13.76 -17.20 4.12
CA GLY A 209 14.45 -18.39 3.64
C GLY A 209 15.13 -19.15 4.79
N PRO A 210 14.58 -20.28 5.25
CA PRO A 210 15.33 -21.17 6.12
C PRO A 210 16.41 -21.85 5.27
N GLY A 211 17.69 -21.47 5.44
CA GLY A 211 18.80 -22.25 4.88
C GLY A 211 19.99 -21.51 4.30
N LEU A 212 20.02 -20.17 4.22
CA LEU A 212 21.22 -19.46 3.78
C LEU A 212 22.09 -19.03 4.96
N TRP A 213 23.35 -19.48 4.88
CA TRP A 213 24.49 -19.17 5.73
C TRP A 213 24.45 -17.73 6.27
N ARG A 214 24.51 -17.55 7.61
CA ARG A 214 24.59 -16.24 8.27
C ARG A 214 26.04 -15.96 8.70
N PRO A 215 26.86 -15.25 7.91
CA PRO A 215 28.13 -14.75 8.42
C PRO A 215 27.87 -13.79 9.59
N SER A 216 28.59 -13.95 10.69
CA SER A 216 28.47 -13.11 11.90
C SER A 216 28.61 -11.60 11.61
N LEU A 217 29.31 -11.25 10.53
CA LEU A 217 29.46 -9.88 10.00
C LEU A 217 28.13 -9.29 9.49
N LEU A 218 27.29 -10.07 8.82
CA LEU A 218 25.97 -9.62 8.34
C LEU A 218 25.03 -9.37 9.52
N GLY A 219 25.07 -10.24 10.53
CA GLY A 219 24.32 -10.04 11.78
C GLY A 219 24.78 -8.81 12.58
N ALA A 220 26.08 -8.48 12.56
CA ALA A 220 26.62 -7.27 13.18
C ALA A 220 26.24 -6.00 12.39
N LEU A 221 26.24 -6.07 11.06
CA LEU A 221 25.82 -4.98 10.18
C LEU A 221 24.31 -4.70 10.35
N VAL A 222 23.47 -5.74 10.35
CA VAL A 222 22.01 -5.64 10.60
C VAL A 222 21.73 -5.08 12.00
N ARG A 223 22.41 -5.56 13.05
CA ARG A 223 22.30 -5.00 14.42
C ARG A 223 22.76 -3.55 14.53
N ARG A 224 23.77 -3.14 13.77
CA ARG A 224 24.25 -1.74 13.73
C ARG A 224 23.32 -0.82 12.93
N MET A 225 22.48 -1.40 12.06
CA MET A 225 21.53 -0.70 11.19
C MET A 225 20.11 -0.59 11.75
N HIS A 226 19.75 -1.32 12.81
CA HIS A 226 18.50 -1.07 13.54
C HIS A 226 18.61 0.27 14.29
N GLY A 227 18.35 1.37 13.58
CA GLY A 227 18.00 2.63 14.20
C GLY A 227 16.84 2.41 15.16
N GLU A 228 16.83 3.16 16.25
CA GLU A 228 15.70 3.23 17.16
C GLU A 228 14.43 3.58 16.35
N ILE A 229 13.41 2.73 16.43
CA ILE A 229 12.09 2.97 15.82
C ILE A 229 11.17 3.48 16.92
N ARG A 230 10.51 4.59 16.66
CA ARG A 230 9.50 5.15 17.55
C ARG A 230 8.19 5.35 16.81
N TYR A 231 7.12 5.44 17.56
CA TYR A 231 5.77 5.61 17.05
C TYR A 231 5.23 6.98 17.42
N ALA A 232 4.83 7.73 16.40
CA ALA A 232 4.07 8.96 16.52
C ALA A 232 2.59 8.66 16.30
N GLU A 233 1.75 9.01 17.26
CA GLU A 233 0.30 9.01 17.08
C GLU A 233 -0.09 10.03 16.00
N TRP A 234 -1.21 9.80 15.33
CA TRP A 234 -1.68 10.73 14.30
C TRP A 234 -1.86 12.16 14.84
N ASP A 235 -2.39 12.30 16.05
CA ASP A 235 -2.61 13.59 16.73
C ASP A 235 -1.31 14.32 17.11
N GLN A 236 -0.16 13.65 17.03
CA GLN A 236 1.15 14.25 17.26
C GLN A 236 1.77 14.82 15.97
N ILE A 237 1.11 14.66 14.82
CA ILE A 237 1.50 15.24 13.54
C ILE A 237 0.89 16.63 13.45
N GLU A 238 1.74 17.66 13.43
CA GLU A 238 1.31 19.06 13.33
C GLU A 238 0.97 19.43 11.88
N SER A 239 1.83 19.00 10.95
CA SER A 239 1.60 19.24 9.53
C SER A 239 2.22 18.14 8.67
N LEU A 240 1.66 18.01 7.47
CA LEU A 240 2.10 17.05 6.48
C LEU A 240 1.97 17.68 5.09
N ASP A 241 3.08 17.76 4.37
CA ASP A 241 3.13 18.15 2.97
C ASP A 241 3.72 17.00 2.13
N ASP A 242 3.96 17.24 0.85
CA ASP A 242 4.43 16.19 -0.06
C ASP A 242 5.87 15.71 0.21
N GLU A 243 6.68 16.48 0.92
CA GLU A 243 8.10 16.20 1.18
C GLU A 243 8.38 15.76 2.62
N GLU A 244 7.77 16.44 3.60
CA GLU A 244 8.06 16.26 5.02
C GLU A 244 6.82 16.08 5.90
N VAL A 245 7.06 15.46 7.06
CA VAL A 245 6.11 15.36 8.16
C VAL A 245 6.67 16.15 9.33
N ARG A 246 5.88 17.05 9.93
CA ARG A 246 6.27 17.80 11.13
C ARG A 246 5.52 17.28 12.34
N LEU A 247 6.26 16.97 13.39
CA LEU A 247 5.71 16.54 14.68
C LEU A 247 5.53 17.74 15.60
N GLY A 248 4.42 17.78 16.33
CA GLY A 248 4.21 18.72 17.42
C GLY A 248 4.96 18.35 18.70
N VAL A 249 5.62 17.19 18.74
CA VAL A 249 6.34 16.67 19.91
C VAL A 249 7.76 16.22 19.54
N ALA A 250 8.68 16.35 20.50
CA ALA A 250 10.07 15.94 20.33
C ALA A 250 10.21 14.41 20.28
N TRP A 251 11.27 13.94 19.60
CA TRP A 251 11.57 12.51 19.40
C TRP A 251 11.54 11.69 20.70
N ASP A 252 12.11 12.24 21.78
CA ASP A 252 12.24 11.61 23.09
C ASP A 252 10.88 11.30 23.75
N ARG A 253 9.82 12.01 23.35
CA ARG A 253 8.43 11.82 23.81
C ARG A 253 7.64 10.80 23.00
N LEU A 254 8.12 10.39 21.84
CA LEU A 254 7.49 9.35 21.04
C LEU A 254 7.60 8.00 21.74
N ARG A 255 6.57 7.16 21.62
CA ARG A 255 6.54 5.82 22.23
C ARG A 255 7.55 4.90 21.55
N SER A 256 8.16 4.01 22.33
CA SER A 256 8.95 2.91 21.76
C SER A 256 8.00 1.90 21.12
N THR A 257 8.45 1.22 20.07
CA THR A 257 7.69 0.10 19.49
C THR A 257 7.53 -1.08 20.45
N ALA A 258 8.38 -1.17 21.49
CA ALA A 258 8.23 -2.17 22.55
C ALA A 258 6.99 -1.94 23.44
N ASP A 259 6.41 -0.75 23.41
CA ASP A 259 5.30 -0.32 24.27
C ASP A 259 3.92 -0.40 23.56
N LEU A 260 3.84 -1.01 22.36
CA LEU A 260 2.67 -0.99 21.45
C LEU A 260 2.00 -2.35 21.20
#